data_AF-A0A1V4GX01-F1
#
_entry.id   AF-A0A1V4GX01-F1
#
_cell.length_a   1.000
_cell.length_b   1.000
_cell.length_c   1.000
_cell.angle_alpha   90.00
_cell.angle_beta   90.00
_cell.angle_gamma   90.00
#
_symmetry.space_group_name_H-M   'P 1'
#
loop_
_entity.id
_entity.type
_entity.pdbx_description
1 polymer ?
#
loop_
_entity_poly.entity_id
_entity_poly.type
_entity_poly.pdbx_seq_one_letter_code
_entity_poly.pdbx_strand_id
1 'polypeptide(L)'
;MKKLLKPPVIAPALSSVSALACEKPQVTGYTSVDCLKDGLAKVKQNGKFEFIDNKGKVVIPVQYDNAWVFENGKALVQLNGEEFYIDETGKRLN
;
A
#
# COMPACT_ATOMS: atom_id res chain seq x y z
N MET A 1 9.56 19.29 31.08
CA MET A 1 9.13 20.05 29.88
C MET A 1 9.83 19.46 28.65
N LYS A 2 9.05 18.89 27.73
CA LYS A 2 9.34 18.43 26.35
C LYS A 2 10.78 17.98 26.05
N LYS A 3 11.09 16.68 26.27
CA LYS A 3 12.20 16.03 25.54
C LYS A 3 11.76 15.87 24.07
N LEU A 4 12.25 16.75 23.20
CA LEU A 4 12.25 16.49 21.75
C LEU A 4 13.23 15.36 21.49
N LEU A 5 12.74 14.12 21.42
CA LEU A 5 13.46 13.06 20.76
C LEU A 5 12.98 13.04 19.31
N LYS A 6 13.73 13.70 18.42
CA LYS A 6 13.58 13.45 16.99
C LYS A 6 13.92 11.96 16.78
N PRO A 7 13.06 11.14 16.18
CA PRO A 7 13.43 9.77 15.89
C PRO A 7 14.63 9.79 14.93
N PRO A 8 15.66 8.96 15.13
CA PRO A 8 16.62 8.72 14.07
C PRO A 8 15.85 8.02 12.95
N VAL A 9 15.55 8.77 11.89
CA VAL A 9 15.16 8.18 10.61
C VAL A 9 16.42 7.48 10.10
N ILE A 10 16.53 6.20 10.42
CA ILE A 10 17.53 5.32 9.82
C ILE A 10 17.04 5.10 8.39
N ALA A 11 17.51 5.93 7.46
CA ALA A 11 17.36 5.68 6.04
C ALA A 11 18.07 4.34 5.73
N PRO A 12 17.38 3.32 5.20
CA PRO A 12 18.09 2.17 4.69
C PRO A 12 18.81 2.59 3.42
N ALA A 13 20.10 2.26 3.40
CA ALA A 13 21.01 2.54 2.31
C ALA A 13 20.51 1.95 0.98
N LEU A 14 20.82 2.65 -0.11
CA LEU A 14 20.79 2.13 -1.47
C LEU A 14 21.74 0.93 -1.59
N SER A 15 21.25 -0.28 -1.30
CA SER A 15 21.91 -1.51 -1.71
C SER A 15 21.43 -1.87 -3.10
N SER A 16 22.20 -1.44 -4.10
CA SER A 16 22.27 -2.10 -5.40
C SER A 16 22.31 -3.62 -5.22
N VAL A 17 21.32 -4.34 -5.76
CA VAL A 17 21.40 -5.67 -6.44
C VAL A 17 19.98 -6.25 -6.56
N SER A 18 19.43 -6.25 -7.78
CA SER A 18 18.74 -7.37 -8.46
C SER A 18 17.71 -6.83 -9.43
N ALA A 19 18.11 -6.70 -10.69
CA ALA A 19 17.15 -6.76 -11.78
C ALA A 19 16.41 -8.11 -11.63
N LEU A 20 15.11 -8.08 -11.30
CA LEU A 20 14.08 -9.15 -11.35
C LEU A 20 13.10 -9.14 -10.16
N ALA A 21 13.38 -8.43 -9.05
CA ALA A 21 12.45 -8.34 -7.92
C ALA A 21 11.69 -7.01 -7.91
N CYS A 22 10.39 -7.05 -7.62
CA CYS A 22 9.59 -5.83 -7.46
C CYS A 22 9.91 -5.12 -6.13
N GLU A 23 9.73 -3.80 -6.07
CA GLU A 23 9.86 -3.03 -4.84
C GLU A 23 8.66 -3.30 -3.91
N LYS A 24 8.93 -3.69 -2.66
CA LYS A 24 7.90 -3.92 -1.64
C LYS A 24 8.12 -3.01 -0.43
N PRO A 25 7.08 -2.35 0.10
CA PRO A 25 7.21 -1.54 1.31
C PRO A 25 7.66 -2.38 2.50
N GLN A 26 8.58 -1.84 3.30
CA GLN A 26 9.06 -2.49 4.52
C GLN A 26 8.09 -2.16 5.67
N VAL A 27 7.04 -2.97 5.83
CA VAL A 27 5.99 -2.77 6.85
C VAL A 27 5.73 -4.04 7.65
N THR A 28 5.22 -3.89 8.86
CA THR A 28 4.84 -4.97 9.78
C THR A 28 3.35 -4.89 10.10
N GLY A 29 2.74 -6.00 10.54
CA GLY A 29 1.33 -6.04 10.95
C GLY A 29 0.36 -6.46 9.85
N TYR A 30 0.85 -6.63 8.62
CA TYR A 30 0.10 -7.18 7.50
C TYR A 30 0.41 -8.66 7.29
N THR A 31 -0.60 -9.43 6.88
CA THR A 31 -0.42 -10.84 6.49
C THR A 31 0.07 -11.00 5.06
N SER A 32 -0.13 -9.97 4.23
CA SER A 32 0.38 -9.91 2.86
C SER A 32 0.72 -8.47 2.50
N VAL A 33 1.85 -8.30 1.81
CA VAL A 33 2.31 -7.02 1.25
C VAL A 33 2.73 -7.28 -0.19
N ASP A 34 2.03 -6.63 -1.11
CA ASP A 34 2.28 -6.73 -2.55
C ASP A 34 3.35 -5.73 -3.01
N CYS A 35 3.78 -5.88 -4.26
CA CYS A 35 4.67 -4.93 -4.91
C CYS A 35 4.04 -3.53 -5.00
N LEU A 36 4.87 -2.50 -4.96
CA LEU A 36 4.47 -1.16 -5.37
C LEU A 36 4.13 -1.17 -6.86
N LYS A 37 2.94 -0.65 -7.17
CA LYS A 37 2.45 -0.36 -8.51
C LYS A 37 1.77 1.00 -8.48
N ASP A 38 2.14 1.87 -9.41
CA ASP A 38 1.71 3.28 -9.44
C ASP A 38 1.85 3.97 -8.07
N GLY A 39 2.96 3.71 -7.38
CA GLY A 39 3.27 4.31 -6.08
C GLY A 39 2.51 3.74 -4.88
N LEU A 40 1.58 2.81 -5.08
CA LEU A 40 0.78 2.17 -4.03
C LEU A 40 1.02 0.66 -3.98
N ALA A 41 0.98 0.10 -2.78
CA ALA A 41 1.01 -1.33 -2.56
C ALA A 41 -0.30 -1.78 -1.91
N LYS A 42 -0.88 -2.83 -2.47
CA LYS A 42 -1.98 -3.54 -1.82
C LYS A 42 -1.44 -4.32 -0.63
N VAL A 43 -2.08 -4.19 0.52
CA VAL A 43 -1.74 -4.96 1.73
C VAL A 43 -2.98 -5.63 2.29
N LYS A 44 -2.77 -6.71 3.04
CA LYS A 44 -3.86 -7.47 3.69
C LYS A 44 -3.71 -7.44 5.20
N GLN A 45 -4.73 -7.00 5.90
CA GLN A 45 -4.84 -7.03 7.36
C GLN A 45 -6.21 -7.57 7.76
N ASN A 46 -6.26 -8.48 8.74
CA ASN A 46 -7.52 -9.02 9.29
C ASN A 46 -8.50 -9.55 8.23
N GLY A 47 -7.99 -10.14 7.14
CA GLY A 47 -8.81 -10.68 6.07
C GLY A 47 -9.27 -9.67 5.01
N LYS A 48 -9.03 -8.37 5.22
CA LYS A 48 -9.40 -7.30 4.29
C LYS A 48 -8.18 -6.68 3.62
N PHE A 49 -8.40 -5.98 2.50
CA PHE A 49 -7.36 -5.31 1.73
C PHE A 49 -7.45 -3.79 1.85
N GLU A 50 -6.30 -3.13 1.88
CA GLU A 50 -6.14 -1.67 1.84
C GLU A 50 -4.90 -1.30 1.03
N PHE A 51 -4.63 0.00 0.86
CA PHE A 51 -3.49 0.48 0.07
C PHE A 51 -2.60 1.43 0.86
N ILE A 52 -1.30 1.16 0.82
CA ILE A 52 -0.25 1.96 1.46
C ILE A 52 0.70 2.56 0.42
N ASP A 53 1.36 3.65 0.77
CA ASP A 53 2.49 4.18 0.01
C ASP A 53 3.79 3.39 0.27
N ASN A 54 4.86 3.78 -0.42
CA ASN A 54 6.19 3.17 -0.25
C ASN A 54 6.81 3.35 1.14
N LYS A 55 6.30 4.27 1.97
CA LYS A 55 6.71 4.49 3.36
C LYS A 55 5.83 3.73 4.35
N GLY A 56 4.83 3.00 3.87
CA GLY A 56 3.89 2.26 4.71
C GLY A 56 2.75 3.08 5.27
N LYS A 57 2.55 4.32 4.79
CA LYS A 57 1.40 5.14 5.19
C LYS A 57 0.17 4.65 4.44
N VAL A 58 -0.92 4.40 5.16
CA VAL A 58 -2.23 4.12 4.57
C VAL A 58 -2.70 5.33 3.77
N VAL A 59 -2.92 5.13 2.48
CA VAL A 59 -3.44 6.14 1.54
C VAL A 59 -4.94 5.97 1.36
N ILE A 60 -5.39 4.72 1.20
CA ILE A 60 -6.80 4.36 1.05
C ILE A 60 -7.19 3.50 2.25
N PRO A 61 -7.83 4.08 3.29
CA PRO A 61 -8.14 3.38 4.54
C PRO A 61 -9.37 2.47 4.46
N VAL A 62 -10.07 2.47 3.32
CA VAL A 62 -11.22 1.58 3.11
C VAL A 62 -10.72 0.15 3.04
N GLN A 63 -11.34 -0.72 3.86
CA GLN A 63 -11.02 -2.14 3.92
C GLN A 63 -11.92 -2.94 2.96
N TYR A 64 -11.34 -3.39 1.85
CA TYR A 64 -12.02 -4.13 0.80
C TYR A 64 -12.04 -5.64 1.06
N ASP A 65 -13.07 -6.31 0.55
CA ASP A 65 -13.19 -7.78 0.58
C ASP A 65 -12.15 -8.42 -0.34
N ASN A 66 -11.92 -7.80 -1.49
CA ASN A 66 -10.89 -8.16 -2.45
C ASN A 66 -10.32 -6.90 -3.12
N ALA A 67 -9.08 -6.97 -3.59
CA ALA A 67 -8.45 -5.88 -4.31
C ALA A 67 -7.39 -6.37 -5.30
N TRP A 68 -7.32 -5.74 -6.47
CA TRP A 68 -6.20 -5.86 -7.38
C TRP A 68 -5.16 -4.75 -7.16
N VAL A 69 -3.96 -4.95 -7.66
CA VAL A 69 -2.92 -3.91 -7.64
C VAL A 69 -3.31 -2.76 -8.55
N PHE A 70 -2.78 -1.58 -8.28
CA PHE A 70 -2.95 -0.43 -9.17
C PHE A 70 -2.23 -0.70 -10.50
N GLU A 71 -2.90 -0.37 -11.61
CA GLU A 71 -2.29 -0.31 -12.94
C GLU A 71 -2.95 0.79 -13.76
N ASN A 72 -2.13 1.66 -14.35
CA ASN A 72 -2.58 2.84 -15.09
C ASN A 72 -3.50 3.76 -14.25
N GLY A 73 -3.14 3.97 -12.98
CA GLY A 73 -3.81 4.90 -12.08
C GLY A 73 -5.17 4.41 -11.55
N LYS A 74 -5.50 3.13 -11.72
CA LYS A 74 -6.73 2.53 -11.19
C LYS A 74 -6.53 1.13 -10.64
N ALA A 75 -7.38 0.73 -9.70
CA ALA A 75 -7.46 -0.63 -9.20
C ALA A 75 -8.92 -1.09 -9.18
N LEU A 76 -9.18 -2.36 -9.51
CA LEU A 76 -10.47 -2.98 -9.28
C LEU A 76 -10.51 -3.49 -7.84
N VAL A 77 -11.59 -3.17 -7.13
CA VAL A 77 -11.81 -3.57 -5.75
C VAL A 77 -13.20 -4.15 -5.57
N GLN A 78 -13.36 -4.97 -4.55
CA GLN A 78 -14.66 -5.50 -4.13
C GLN A 78 -15.01 -5.00 -2.73
N LEU A 79 -16.21 -4.43 -2.57
CA LEU A 79 -16.74 -4.01 -1.29
C LEU A 79 -18.20 -4.44 -1.16
N ASN A 80 -18.53 -5.20 -0.12
CA ASN A 80 -19.87 -5.72 0.15
C ASN A 80 -20.45 -6.51 -1.04
N GLY A 81 -19.60 -7.23 -1.75
CA GLY A 81 -19.97 -8.03 -2.93
C GLY A 81 -20.07 -7.26 -4.25
N GLU A 82 -19.93 -5.93 -4.24
CA GLU A 82 -19.90 -5.11 -5.46
C GLU A 82 -18.46 -4.87 -5.93
N GLU A 83 -18.21 -5.02 -7.24
CA GLU A 83 -16.92 -4.72 -7.86
C GLU A 83 -16.95 -3.37 -8.58
N PHE A 84 -15.93 -2.54 -8.37
CA PHE A 84 -15.77 -1.25 -9.04
C PHE A 84 -14.31 -0.81 -9.09
N TYR A 85 -14.01 0.12 -10.00
CA TYR A 85 -12.68 0.73 -10.07
C TYR A 85 -12.57 1.91 -9.11
N ILE A 86 -11.38 2.10 -8.57
CA ILE A 86 -11.00 3.30 -7.81
C ILE A 86 -9.75 3.94 -8.40
N ASP A 87 -9.59 5.25 -8.22
CA ASP A 87 -8.32 5.95 -8.44
C ASP A 87 -7.38 5.85 -7.24
N GLU A 88 -6.17 6.42 -7.36
CA GLU A 88 -5.11 6.41 -6.33
C GLU A 88 -5.51 7.14 -5.03
N THR A 89 -6.59 7.90 -5.04
CA THR A 89 -7.16 8.56 -3.85
C THR A 89 -8.23 7.72 -3.16
N GLY A 90 -8.62 6.59 -3.78
CA GLY A 90 -9.71 5.73 -3.33
C GLY A 90 -11.09 6.17 -3.83
N LYS A 91 -11.17 7.16 -4.73
CA LYS A 91 -12.43 7.60 -5.30
C LYS A 91 -12.92 6.57 -6.32
N ARG A 92 -14.17 6.14 -6.18
CA ARG A 92 -14.84 5.27 -7.15
C ARG A 92 -14.89 5.96 -8.52
N LEU A 93 -14.42 5.24 -9.53
CA LEU A 93 -14.53 5.60 -10.94
C LEU A 93 -15.83 5.02 -11.50
N ASN A 94 -16.53 5.84 -12.26
CA ASN A 94 -17.83 5.57 -12.87
C ASN A 94 -17.73 5.56 -14.40
#